data_AF-A0A1F6CE64-F1
#
_entry.id   AF-A0A1F6CE64-F1
#
_cell.length_a   1.000
_cell.length_b   1.000
_cell.length_c   1.000
_cell.angle_alpha   90.00
_cell.angle_beta   90.00
_cell.angle_gamma   90.00
#
_symmetry.space_group_name_H-M   'P 1'
#
loop_
_entity.id
_entity.type
_entity.pdbx_description
1 polymer ?
#
loop_
_entity_poly.entity_id
_entity_poly.type
_entity_poly.pdbx_seq_one_letter_code
_entity_poly.pdbx_strand_id
1 'polypeptide(L)'
;MPADDYGTANIIGGFRRKIAHYYGDPVRRFLLLAAAILVVALPVYPNLLPFGVSYQVIVAVVLVVFAALTNPLRRWTLAWDAGLALAGLLMSEITAVNEYAASTWPLFLVRELLAFVFLFALYFSIKTLRAMTLHQTGKPIDR
;
A
#
# COMPACT_ATOMS: atom_id res chain seq x y z
N MET A 1 -0.62 -51.54 -2.72
CA MET A 1 0.82 -51.21 -2.85
C MET A 1 1.39 -52.11 -3.94
N PRO A 2 2.21 -51.64 -4.90
CA PRO A 2 3.21 -50.55 -4.86
C PRO A 2 2.94 -49.47 -5.96
N ALA A 3 3.69 -48.39 -6.23
CA ALA A 3 4.90 -47.79 -5.69
C ALA A 3 4.75 -46.25 -5.79
N ASP A 4 5.22 -45.60 -4.75
CA ASP A 4 5.72 -44.23 -4.66
C ASP A 4 6.63 -43.81 -5.84
N ASP A 5 6.16 -42.82 -6.61
CA ASP A 5 6.99 -42.05 -7.56
C ASP A 5 7.04 -40.58 -7.12
N TYR A 6 7.71 -40.34 -5.99
CA TYR A 6 8.08 -39.01 -5.52
C TYR A 6 9.48 -38.66 -6.00
N GLY A 7 9.60 -38.33 -7.28
CA GLY A 7 10.75 -37.57 -7.75
C GLY A 7 11.09 -37.83 -9.19
N THR A 8 10.74 -36.87 -10.07
CA THR A 8 11.53 -36.45 -11.26
C THR A 8 10.76 -35.49 -12.19
N ALA A 9 9.90 -34.60 -11.67
CA ALA A 9 9.37 -33.49 -12.48
C ALA A 9 10.28 -32.26 -12.37
N ASN A 10 11.30 -32.30 -13.22
CA ASN A 10 12.39 -31.37 -13.36
C ASN A 10 11.93 -29.96 -13.82
N ILE A 11 12.12 -28.95 -12.96
CA ILE A 11 12.88 -27.72 -13.19
C ILE A 11 12.80 -26.98 -14.55
N ILE A 12 11.64 -26.79 -15.21
CA ILE A 12 11.53 -25.76 -16.29
C ILE A 12 10.20 -25.02 -16.24
N GLY A 13 10.27 -23.71 -15.98
CA GLY A 13 9.14 -22.80 -16.06
C GLY A 13 8.59 -22.42 -14.70
N GLY A 14 9.15 -21.38 -14.09
CA GLY A 14 8.54 -20.66 -12.99
C GLY A 14 7.23 -20.01 -13.43
N PHE A 15 6.17 -20.81 -13.61
CA PHE A 15 4.82 -20.32 -13.72
C PHE A 15 4.52 -19.65 -12.38
N ARG A 16 4.70 -18.32 -12.33
CA ARG A 16 4.03 -17.50 -11.32
C ARG A 16 2.56 -17.88 -11.44
N ARG A 17 2.05 -18.73 -10.54
CA ARG A 17 0.61 -18.90 -10.39
C ARG A 17 0.09 -17.51 -10.03
N LYS A 18 -0.40 -16.78 -11.04
CA LYS A 18 -1.18 -15.57 -10.82
C LYS A 18 -2.40 -16.06 -10.07
N ILE A 19 -2.38 -15.93 -8.74
CA ILE A 19 -3.57 -16.10 -7.93
C ILE A 19 -4.58 -15.13 -8.53
N ALA A 20 -5.62 -15.66 -9.16
CA ALA A 20 -6.67 -14.86 -9.74
C ALA A 20 -7.20 -13.93 -8.63
N HIS A 21 -7.22 -12.62 -8.91
CA HIS A 21 -7.75 -11.58 -8.04
C HIS A 21 -6.89 -11.14 -6.81
N TYR A 22 -5.56 -11.25 -6.87
CA TYR A 22 -4.66 -10.62 -5.88
C TYR A 22 -4.10 -9.27 -6.35
N TYR A 23 -4.36 -8.20 -5.59
CA TYR A 23 -3.88 -6.82 -5.84
C TYR A 23 -3.03 -6.24 -4.69
N GLY A 24 -2.45 -7.06 -3.81
CA GLY A 24 -1.59 -6.55 -2.74
C GLY A 24 -0.23 -6.00 -3.21
N ASP A 25 0.26 -6.43 -4.37
CA ASP A 25 1.49 -5.88 -4.99
C ASP A 25 1.37 -4.36 -5.29
N PRO A 26 0.27 -3.86 -5.91
CA PRO A 26 0.00 -2.44 -6.04
C PRO A 26 -0.02 -1.68 -4.71
N VAL A 27 -0.72 -2.19 -3.69
CA VAL A 27 -0.85 -1.53 -2.38
C VAL A 27 0.52 -1.28 -1.76
N ARG A 28 1.37 -2.30 -1.74
CA ARG A 28 2.74 -2.20 -1.25
C ARG A 28 3.53 -1.10 -1.96
N ARG A 29 3.40 -1.01 -3.28
CA ARG A 29 4.10 0.02 -4.08
C ARG A 29 3.60 1.42 -3.74
N PHE A 30 2.29 1.62 -3.56
CA PHE A 30 1.74 2.92 -3.19
C PHE A 30 2.14 3.35 -1.77
N LEU A 31 2.14 2.44 -0.80
CA LEU A 31 2.61 2.75 0.56
C LEU A 31 4.11 3.09 0.60
N LEU A 32 4.94 2.36 -0.16
CA LEU A 32 6.36 2.69 -0.30
C LEU A 32 6.57 4.03 -1.01
N LEU A 33 5.78 4.32 -2.04
CA LEU A 33 5.82 5.59 -2.75
C LEU A 33 5.45 6.75 -1.82
N ALA A 34 4.40 6.60 -1.01
CA ALA A 34 3.99 7.61 -0.03
C ALA A 34 5.10 7.87 1.01
N ALA A 35 5.73 6.82 1.53
CA ALA A 35 6.86 6.95 2.44
C ALA A 35 8.07 7.64 1.79
N ALA A 36 8.37 7.31 0.54
CA ALA A 36 9.44 7.97 -0.22
C ALA A 36 9.18 9.46 -0.42
N ILE A 37 7.94 9.83 -0.81
CA ILE A 37 7.52 11.22 -0.96
C ILE A 37 7.67 11.95 0.39
N LEU A 38 7.19 11.36 1.49
CA LEU A 38 7.32 11.93 2.84
C LEU A 38 8.78 12.24 3.19
N VAL A 39 9.69 11.26 3.04
CA VAL A 39 11.10 11.43 3.43
C VAL A 39 11.83 12.45 2.55
N VAL A 40 11.54 12.49 1.25
CA VAL A 40 12.17 13.43 0.31
C VAL A 40 11.62 14.85 0.47
N ALA A 41 10.32 14.99 0.74
CA ALA A 41 9.67 16.28 0.92
C ALA A 41 10.00 16.93 2.28
N LEU A 42 10.19 16.14 3.34
CA LEU A 42 10.47 16.62 4.70
C LEU A 42 11.60 17.65 4.84
N PRO A 43 12.81 17.44 4.27
CA PRO A 43 13.91 18.40 4.42
C PRO A 43 13.63 19.74 3.72
N VAL A 44 12.76 19.74 2.71
CA VAL A 44 12.35 20.96 1.99
C VAL A 44 11.15 21.62 2.66
N TYR A 45 10.24 20.81 3.20
CA TYR A 45 8.96 21.22 3.75
C TYR A 45 8.76 20.60 5.15
N PRO A 46 9.33 21.19 6.21
CA PRO A 46 9.17 20.65 7.57
C PRO A 46 7.72 20.68 8.06
N ASN A 47 6.91 21.60 7.54
CA ASN A 47 5.49 21.75 7.87
C ASN A 47 4.58 20.93 6.93
N LEU A 48 5.07 19.85 6.32
CA LEU A 48 4.31 19.07 5.33
C LEU A 48 2.98 18.52 5.88
N LEU A 49 2.99 18.05 7.13
CA LEU A 49 1.80 17.63 7.88
C LEU A 49 1.66 18.47 9.15
N PRO A 50 0.47 18.53 9.78
CA PRO A 50 0.21 19.40 10.94
C PRO A 50 0.83 18.88 12.24
N PHE A 51 1.78 17.95 12.15
CA PHE A 51 2.51 17.34 13.27
C PHE A 51 4.00 17.64 13.12
N GLY A 52 4.74 17.67 14.23
CA GLY A 52 6.18 17.93 14.20
C GLY A 52 6.96 16.93 13.34
N VAL A 53 8.13 17.35 12.84
CA VAL A 53 8.99 16.58 11.93
C VAL A 53 9.25 15.15 12.43
N SER A 54 9.51 14.98 13.73
CA SER A 54 9.74 13.66 14.35
C SER A 54 8.57 12.69 14.14
N TYR A 55 7.33 13.18 14.25
CA TYR A 55 6.14 12.35 14.03
C TYR A 55 6.01 11.94 12.56
N GLN A 56 6.33 12.84 11.63
CA GLN A 56 6.26 12.54 10.20
C GLN A 56 7.29 11.47 9.79
N VAL A 57 8.49 11.48 10.40
CA VAL A 57 9.48 10.40 10.22
C VAL A 57 8.95 9.07 10.75
N ILE A 58 8.33 9.06 11.93
CA ILE A 58 7.73 7.85 12.50
C ILE A 58 6.64 7.31 11.57
N VAL A 59 5.78 8.17 11.02
CA VAL A 59 4.75 7.80 10.05
C VAL A 59 5.39 7.15 8.81
N ALA A 60 6.46 7.73 8.26
CA ALA A 60 7.16 7.14 7.12
C ALA A 60 7.71 5.74 7.42
N VAL A 61 8.30 5.54 8.61
CA VAL A 61 8.78 4.21 9.05
C VAL A 61 7.62 3.22 9.19
N VAL A 62 6.51 3.64 9.82
CA VAL A 62 5.31 2.80 9.97
C VAL A 62 4.79 2.37 8.59
N LEU A 63 4.69 3.29 7.63
CA LEU A 63 4.26 2.97 6.27
C LEU A 63 5.16 1.92 5.61
N VAL A 64 6.49 2.03 5.74
CA VAL A 64 7.44 1.07 5.18
C VAL A 64 7.33 -0.30 5.85
N VAL A 65 7.20 -0.34 7.18
CA VAL A 65 7.05 -1.58 7.93
C VAL A 65 5.77 -2.31 7.51
N PHE A 66 4.64 -1.61 7.44
CA PHE A 66 3.38 -2.22 7.01
C PHE A 66 3.42 -2.64 5.54
N ALA A 67 4.03 -1.84 4.65
CA ALA A 67 4.25 -2.23 3.26
C ALA A 67 5.12 -3.48 3.11
N ALA A 68 6.08 -3.71 4.02
CA ALA A 68 6.90 -4.92 4.05
C ALA A 68 6.12 -6.13 4.62
N LEU A 69 5.20 -5.88 5.55
CA LEU A 69 4.34 -6.90 6.14
C LEU A 69 3.13 -7.28 5.27
N THR A 70 2.81 -6.50 4.23
CA THR A 70 1.72 -6.78 3.28
C THR A 70 1.89 -8.18 2.69
N ASN A 71 1.10 -9.14 3.17
CA ASN A 71 1.14 -10.53 2.74
C ASN A 71 -0.18 -10.96 2.09
N PRO A 72 -0.18 -11.62 0.91
CA PRO A 72 -1.38 -12.13 0.24
C PRO A 72 -2.24 -13.09 1.08
N LEU A 73 -1.65 -13.76 2.06
CA LEU A 73 -2.30 -14.85 2.77
C LEU A 73 -3.05 -14.38 4.03
N ARG A 74 -2.82 -13.15 4.50
CA ARG A 74 -3.39 -12.65 5.75
C ARG A 74 -4.29 -11.44 5.52
N ARG A 75 -5.62 -11.63 5.68
CA ARG A 75 -6.62 -10.54 5.58
C ARG A 75 -6.33 -9.38 6.54
N TRP A 76 -5.77 -9.68 7.71
CA TRP A 76 -5.48 -8.69 8.75
C TRP A 76 -4.46 -7.63 8.32
N THR A 77 -3.39 -8.01 7.60
CA THR A 77 -2.36 -7.05 7.15
C THR A 77 -2.94 -6.07 6.14
N LEU A 78 -3.79 -6.54 5.24
CA LEU A 78 -4.49 -5.69 4.26
C LEU A 78 -5.50 -4.75 4.91
N ALA A 79 -6.13 -5.14 6.02
CA ALA A 79 -7.01 -4.25 6.78
C ALA A 79 -6.23 -3.10 7.41
N TRP A 80 -5.04 -3.36 7.95
CA TRP A 80 -4.15 -2.31 8.45
C TRP A 80 -3.63 -1.41 7.33
N ASP A 81 -3.25 -1.97 6.19
CA ASP A 81 -2.82 -1.18 5.02
C ASP A 81 -3.95 -0.25 4.54
N ALA A 82 -5.20 -0.72 4.55
CA ALA A 82 -6.37 0.11 4.27
C ALA A 82 -6.55 1.21 5.33
N GLY A 83 -6.41 0.88 6.62
CA GLY A 83 -6.51 1.85 7.71
C GLY A 83 -5.44 2.94 7.63
N LEU A 84 -4.20 2.57 7.35
CA LEU A 84 -3.08 3.50 7.15
C LEU A 84 -3.29 4.37 5.91
N ALA A 85 -3.74 3.79 4.81
CA ALA A 85 -4.06 4.55 3.61
C ALA A 85 -5.19 5.55 3.83
N LEU A 86 -6.23 5.17 4.58
CA LEU A 86 -7.32 6.06 4.94
C LEU A 86 -6.85 7.20 5.84
N ALA A 87 -6.08 6.90 6.89
CA ALA A 87 -5.54 7.91 7.79
C ALA A 87 -4.62 8.88 7.04
N GLY A 88 -3.71 8.36 6.21
CA GLY A 88 -2.82 9.15 5.38
C GLY A 88 -3.57 10.09 4.44
N LEU A 89 -4.59 9.57 3.74
CA LEU A 89 -5.45 10.34 2.84
C LEU A 89 -6.15 11.50 3.57
N LEU A 90 -6.82 11.20 4.69
CA LEU A 90 -7.55 12.21 5.44
C LEU A 90 -6.61 13.28 5.98
N MET A 91 -5.44 12.88 6.51
CA MET A 91 -4.46 13.83 7.03
C MET A 91 -3.91 14.73 5.93
N SER A 92 -3.51 14.19 4.77
CA SER A 92 -2.98 15.01 3.67
C SER A 92 -4.03 15.94 3.09
N GLU A 93 -5.25 15.45 2.86
CA GLU A 93 -6.34 16.21 2.25
C GLU A 93 -6.82 17.34 3.15
N ILE A 94 -7.12 17.04 4.42
CA ILE A 94 -7.59 18.04 5.38
C ILE A 94 -6.53 19.14 5.55
N THR A 95 -5.25 18.78 5.58
CA THR A 95 -4.16 19.75 5.69
C THR A 95 -4.01 20.59 4.42
N ALA A 96 -4.15 19.98 3.24
CA ALA A 96 -4.12 20.69 1.97
C ALA A 96 -5.24 21.74 1.87
N VAL A 97 -6.46 21.37 2.25
CA VAL A 97 -7.63 22.26 2.25
C VAL A 97 -7.48 23.36 3.29
N ASN A 98 -7.14 23.02 4.53
CA ASN A 98 -7.05 24.00 5.63
C ASN A 98 -5.96 25.04 5.41
N GLU A 99 -4.85 24.64 4.80
CA GLU A 99 -3.72 25.54 4.55
C GLU A 99 -3.67 26.05 3.12
N TYR A 100 -4.71 25.88 2.30
CA TYR A 100 -4.71 26.30 0.90
C TYR A 100 -4.34 27.79 0.73
N ALA A 101 -4.89 28.66 1.57
CA ALA A 101 -4.63 30.09 1.51
C ALA A 101 -3.28 30.52 2.12
N ALA A 102 -2.69 29.70 2.99
CA ALA A 102 -1.48 30.02 3.75
C ALA A 102 -0.23 29.31 3.20
N SER A 103 -0.40 28.25 2.42
CA SER A 103 0.67 27.41 1.90
C SER A 103 1.22 27.94 0.58
N THR A 104 2.46 27.55 0.27
CA THR A 104 3.04 27.80 -1.04
C THR A 104 2.49 26.80 -2.05
N TRP A 105 2.33 27.25 -3.30
CA TRP A 105 1.83 26.41 -4.38
C TRP A 105 2.55 25.04 -4.51
N PRO A 106 3.89 24.94 -4.40
CA PRO A 106 4.57 23.64 -4.44
C PRO A 106 4.23 22.73 -3.26
N LEU A 107 4.08 23.28 -2.05
CA LEU A 107 3.74 22.51 -0.86
C LEU A 107 2.33 21.91 -0.97
N PHE A 108 1.39 22.72 -1.46
CA PHE A 108 0.04 22.27 -1.76
C PHE A 108 0.05 21.08 -2.73
N LEU A 109 0.80 21.19 -3.84
CA LEU A 109 0.92 20.10 -4.81
C LEU A 109 1.51 18.81 -4.23
N VAL A 110 2.49 18.90 -3.32
CA VAL A 110 3.06 17.72 -2.66
C VAL A 110 2.02 17.04 -1.76
N ARG A 111 1.22 17.82 -1.01
CA ARG A 111 0.13 17.28 -0.17
C ARG A 111 -0.94 16.62 -1.00
N GLU A 112 -1.35 17.27 -2.09
CA GLU A 112 -2.33 16.74 -3.04
C GLU A 112 -1.83 15.44 -3.70
N LEU A 113 -0.57 15.41 -4.13
CA LEU A 113 0.06 14.20 -4.68
C LEU A 113 0.05 13.06 -3.65
N LEU A 114 0.37 13.37 -2.38
CA LEU A 114 0.37 12.40 -1.30
C LEU A 114 -1.06 11.87 -1.05
N ALA A 115 -2.07 12.74 -1.08
CA ALA A 115 -3.48 12.36 -0.98
C ALA A 115 -3.87 11.40 -2.10
N PHE A 116 -3.52 11.70 -3.36
CA PHE A 116 -3.78 10.79 -4.48
C PHE A 116 -3.11 9.42 -4.31
N VAL A 117 -1.85 9.38 -3.88
CA VAL A 117 -1.14 8.11 -3.64
C VAL A 117 -1.86 7.28 -2.57
N PHE A 118 -2.29 7.91 -1.47
CA PHE A 118 -3.06 7.23 -0.43
C PHE A 118 -4.46 6.82 -0.89
N LEU A 119 -5.12 7.61 -1.74
CA LEU A 119 -6.41 7.26 -2.34
C LEU A 119 -6.30 5.97 -3.17
N PHE A 120 -5.26 5.86 -4.01
CA PHE A 120 -5.02 4.65 -4.78
C PHE A 120 -4.67 3.46 -3.88
N ALA A 121 -3.81 3.66 -2.88
CA ALA A 121 -3.51 2.63 -1.90
C ALA A 121 -4.78 2.10 -1.22
N LEU A 122 -5.67 3.00 -0.78
CA LEU A 122 -6.95 2.66 -0.15
C LEU A 122 -7.86 1.88 -1.11
N TYR A 123 -8.01 2.35 -2.34
CA TYR A 123 -8.84 1.69 -3.35
C TYR A 123 -8.38 0.24 -3.59
N PHE A 124 -7.08 0.02 -3.81
CA PHE A 124 -6.55 -1.31 -4.06
C PHE A 124 -6.60 -2.21 -2.82
N SER A 125 -6.40 -1.65 -1.62
CA SER A 125 -6.55 -2.39 -0.36
C SER A 125 -7.98 -2.89 -0.17
N ILE A 126 -8.98 -2.02 -0.34
CA ILE A 126 -10.40 -2.38 -0.21
C ILE A 126 -10.80 -3.39 -1.29
N LYS A 127 -10.33 -3.21 -2.54
CA LYS A 127 -10.59 -4.16 -3.64
C LYS A 127 -10.05 -5.55 -3.31
N THR A 128 -8.86 -5.63 -2.72
CA THR A 128 -8.24 -6.90 -2.32
C THR A 128 -8.97 -7.53 -1.13
N LEU A 129 -9.40 -6.73 -0.15
CA LEU A 129 -10.22 -7.22 0.97
C LEU A 129 -11.54 -7.81 0.46
N ARG A 130 -12.23 -7.13 -0.47
CA ARG A 130 -13.45 -7.62 -1.11
C ARG A 130 -13.23 -8.93 -1.87
N ALA A 131 -12.12 -9.03 -2.59
CA ALA A 131 -11.72 -10.25 -3.30
C ALA A 131 -11.59 -11.45 -2.35
N MET A 132 -10.98 -11.22 -1.18
CA MET A 132 -10.75 -12.23 -0.16
C MET A 132 -12.02 -12.64 0.56
N THR A 133 -12.93 -11.71 0.88
CA THR A 133 -14.21 -12.02 1.54
C THR A 133 -15.13 -12.85 0.66
N LEU A 134 -15.07 -12.65 -0.66
CA LEU A 134 -15.87 -13.39 -1.63
C LEU A 134 -15.31 -14.79 -1.95
N HIS A 135 -14.23 -15.25 -1.27
CA HIS A 135 -13.53 -16.51 -1.49
C HIS A 135 -13.13 -16.76 -2.97
N GLN A 136 -12.94 -15.69 -3.75
CA GLN A 136 -12.51 -15.79 -5.15
C GLN A 136 -10.99 -15.93 -5.30
N THR A 137 -10.24 -15.82 -4.20
CA THR A 137 -8.79 -16.03 -4.16
C THR A 137 -8.49 -17.54 -4.21
N GLY A 138 -7.95 -18.02 -5.34
CA GLY A 138 -7.39 -19.37 -5.45
C GLY A 138 -8.09 -20.33 -6.42
N LYS A 139 -9.11 -19.91 -7.17
CA LYS A 139 -9.61 -20.76 -8.27
C LYS A 139 -8.59 -20.77 -9.41
N PRO A 140 -8.06 -21.94 -9.82
CA PRO A 140 -7.31 -22.04 -11.06
C PRO A 140 -8.22 -21.60 -12.20
N ILE A 141 -7.67 -20.85 -13.15
CA ILE A 141 -8.34 -20.59 -14.42
C ILE A 141 -8.35 -21.94 -15.14
N ASP A 142 -9.47 -22.65 -15.03
CA ASP A 142 -9.73 -23.81 -15.87
C ASP A 142 -9.81 -23.29 -17.32
N ARG A 143 -8.98 -23.86 -18.19
CA ARG A 143 -8.89 -23.54 -19.62
C ARG A 143 -9.35 -24.76 -20.40
#